data_AF-A0A9E7WCH1-F1
#
_entry.id   AF-A0A9E7WCH1-F1
#
_cell.length_a   1.000
_cell.length_b   1.000
_cell.length_c   1.000
_cell.angle_alpha   90.00
_cell.angle_beta   90.00
_cell.angle_gamma   90.00
#
_symmetry.space_group_name_H-M   'P 1'
#
loop_
_entity.id
_entity.type
_entity.pdbx_description
1 polymer ?
#
loop_
_entity_poly.entity_id
_entity_poly.type
_entity_poly.pdbx_seq_one_letter_code
_entity_poly.pdbx_strand_id
1 'polypeptide(L)'
;MRVGNALALCGFDTTTLPGAEHCWHHANSHGHVLRAEQMAQALKKVRPAGLAAAQSIPVDGFKKHISGKKGIIFFKDYWLRTSDPENNPTGDHIDLWNGSRLTDWSSWFRIATGLSIDGVWSDYEKSKEILFWRAEA
;
A
#
# COMPACT_ATOMS: atom_id res chain seq x y z
N MET A 1 0.23 8.38 2.20
CA MET A 1 -0.53 9.64 2.00
C MET A 1 -1.63 9.52 0.95
N ARG A 2 -1.35 9.12 -0.30
CA ARG A 2 -2.36 9.09 -1.39
C ARG A 2 -3.60 8.24 -1.07
N VAL A 3 -3.41 7.03 -0.57
CA VAL A 3 -4.52 6.14 -0.20
C VAL A 3 -5.37 6.74 0.93
N GLY A 4 -4.75 7.35 1.93
CA GLY A 4 -5.49 7.97 3.03
C GLY A 4 -6.32 9.18 2.57
N ASN A 5 -5.78 10.00 1.67
CA ASN A 5 -6.55 11.08 1.03
C ASN A 5 -7.72 10.51 0.21
N ALA A 6 -7.49 9.45 -0.57
CA ALA A 6 -8.55 8.81 -1.34
C ALA A 6 -9.68 8.27 -0.44
N LEU A 7 -9.34 7.69 0.72
CA LEU A 7 -10.33 7.27 1.71
C LEU A 7 -11.13 8.44 2.29
N ALA A 8 -10.45 9.53 2.65
CA ALA A 8 -11.10 10.74 3.15
C ALA A 8 -12.07 11.35 2.11
N LEU A 9 -11.67 11.41 0.85
CA LEU A 9 -12.51 11.87 -0.26
C LEU A 9 -13.73 10.95 -0.49
N CYS A 10 -13.62 9.67 -0.19
CA CYS A 10 -14.73 8.72 -0.20
C CYS A 10 -15.59 8.77 1.09
N GLY A 11 -15.37 9.74 1.98
CA GLY A 11 -16.16 9.95 3.19
C GLY A 11 -15.73 9.10 4.39
N PHE A 12 -14.61 8.38 4.30
CA PHE A 12 -14.08 7.65 5.46
C PHE A 12 -13.25 8.56 6.36
N ASP A 13 -13.62 8.65 7.63
CA ASP A 13 -12.86 9.43 8.61
C ASP A 13 -11.55 8.73 8.99
N THR A 14 -10.47 9.09 8.31
CA THR A 14 -9.13 8.54 8.57
C THR A 14 -8.58 8.88 9.96
N THR A 15 -9.16 9.84 10.68
CA THR A 15 -8.72 10.16 12.05
C THR A 15 -9.09 9.06 13.05
N THR A 16 -10.03 8.19 12.67
CA THR A 16 -10.41 6.99 13.43
C THR A 16 -9.40 5.84 13.30
N LEU A 17 -8.38 5.96 12.43
CA LEU A 17 -7.35 4.94 12.24
C LEU A 17 -6.41 4.89 13.45
N PRO A 18 -6.44 3.83 14.27
CA PRO A 18 -5.70 3.81 15.52
C PRO A 18 -4.19 3.70 15.26
N GLY A 19 -3.43 4.66 15.81
CA GLY A 19 -1.96 4.69 15.73
C GLY A 19 -1.40 5.08 14.36
N ALA A 20 -2.25 5.53 13.43
CA ALA A 20 -1.82 6.08 12.15
C ALA A 20 -1.43 7.55 12.33
N GLU A 21 -0.18 7.89 12.00
CA GLU A 21 0.28 9.29 12.05
C GLU A 21 -0.14 10.04 10.79
N HIS A 22 -0.73 11.22 10.99
CA HIS A 22 -1.07 12.16 9.91
C HIS A 22 0.04 13.20 9.72
N CYS A 23 0.13 13.71 8.50
CA CYS A 23 1.05 14.79 8.15
C CYS A 23 0.77 16.05 8.98
N TRP A 24 1.82 16.63 9.57
CA TRP A 24 1.72 17.86 10.36
C TRP A 24 1.41 19.12 9.54
N HIS A 25 1.55 19.06 8.23
CA HIS A 25 1.39 20.24 7.35
C HIS A 25 -0.06 20.48 6.90
N HIS A 26 -0.91 19.46 6.96
CA HIS A 26 -2.30 19.54 6.50
C HIS A 26 -3.25 19.13 7.62
N ALA A 27 -4.50 19.57 7.55
CA ALA A 27 -5.53 19.11 8.49
C ALA A 27 -5.68 17.58 8.42
N ASN A 28 -5.85 16.93 9.57
CA ASN A 28 -5.98 15.47 9.65
C ASN A 28 -7.17 14.94 8.81
N SER A 29 -8.20 15.76 8.61
CA SER A 29 -9.34 15.46 7.74
C SER A 29 -8.97 15.24 6.27
N HIS A 30 -7.82 15.72 5.81
CA HIS A 30 -7.31 15.44 4.45
C HIS A 30 -6.77 14.01 4.31
N GLY A 31 -6.70 13.24 5.40
CA GLY A 31 -6.30 11.83 5.36
C GLY A 31 -4.85 11.57 4.95
N HIS A 32 -3.96 12.53 5.13
CA HIS A 32 -2.54 12.37 4.82
C HIS A 32 -1.79 11.48 5.83
N VAL A 33 -2.10 10.18 5.85
CA VAL A 33 -1.39 9.19 6.67
C VAL A 33 0.03 8.99 6.13
N LEU A 34 1.02 9.09 7.02
CA LEU A 34 2.45 9.13 6.68
C LEU A 34 3.04 7.75 6.41
N ARG A 35 2.83 6.79 7.33
CA ARG A 35 3.45 5.46 7.27
C ARG A 35 2.50 4.42 6.68
N ALA A 36 2.97 3.69 5.67
CA ALA A 36 2.17 2.63 5.04
C ALA A 36 1.86 1.48 6.01
N GLU A 37 2.83 1.03 6.82
CA GLU A 37 2.58 -0.03 7.82
C GLU A 37 1.59 0.41 8.89
N GLN A 38 1.70 1.62 9.46
CA GLN A 38 0.71 2.10 10.44
C GLN A 38 -0.70 2.15 9.82
N MET A 39 -0.81 2.61 8.58
CA MET A 39 -2.07 2.61 7.85
C MET A 39 -2.63 1.20 7.67
N ALA A 40 -1.79 0.24 7.25
CA ALA A 40 -2.18 -1.15 7.08
C ALA A 40 -2.63 -1.80 8.39
N GLN A 41 -1.90 -1.60 9.48
CA GLN A 41 -2.28 -2.13 10.80
C GLN A 41 -3.56 -1.48 11.34
N ALA A 42 -3.77 -0.19 11.09
CA ALA A 42 -5.01 0.49 11.43
C ALA A 42 -6.20 -0.05 10.60
N LEU A 43 -6.02 -0.27 9.29
CA LEU A 43 -7.04 -0.84 8.40
C LEU A 43 -7.43 -2.29 8.73
N LYS A 44 -6.58 -3.04 9.42
CA LYS A 44 -6.98 -4.36 9.97
C LYS A 44 -8.02 -4.23 11.07
N LYS A 45 -8.00 -3.13 11.82
CA LYS A 45 -8.86 -2.88 12.99
C LYS A 45 -10.11 -2.09 12.62
N VAL A 46 -9.93 -0.99 11.88
CA VAL A 46 -10.99 -0.08 11.46
C VAL A 46 -10.91 0.06 9.95
N ARG A 47 -11.92 -0.40 9.23
CA ARG A 47 -11.96 -0.35 7.77
C ARG A 47 -13.22 0.37 7.27
N PRO A 48 -13.13 1.08 6.14
CA PRO A 48 -14.29 1.62 5.45
C PRO A 48 -15.35 0.55 5.19
N ALA A 49 -16.63 0.96 5.25
CA ALA A 49 -17.72 0.14 4.74
C ALA A 49 -17.48 -0.15 3.25
N GLY A 50 -17.70 -1.39 2.82
CA GLY A 50 -17.41 -1.84 1.46
C GLY A 50 -15.99 -2.38 1.23
N LEU A 51 -15.16 -2.49 2.28
CA LEU A 51 -13.94 -3.30 2.22
C LEU A 51 -14.08 -4.59 3.03
N ALA A 52 -13.73 -5.70 2.40
CA ALA A 52 -13.54 -6.98 3.05
C ALA A 52 -12.40 -6.90 4.09
N ALA A 53 -12.38 -7.86 5.01
CA ALA A 53 -11.25 -8.02 5.92
C ALA A 53 -9.94 -8.26 5.16
N ALA A 54 -8.82 -7.81 5.73
CA ALA A 54 -7.49 -8.01 5.16
C ALA A 54 -7.21 -9.51 4.99
N GLN A 55 -6.72 -9.89 3.82
CA GLN A 55 -6.22 -11.23 3.54
C GLN A 55 -4.73 -11.17 3.25
N SER A 56 -3.95 -12.03 3.93
CA SER A 56 -2.57 -12.29 3.52
C SER A 56 -2.60 -13.09 2.22
N ILE A 57 -1.85 -12.65 1.21
CA ILE A 57 -1.76 -13.33 -0.07
C ILE A 57 -0.31 -13.77 -0.33
N PRO A 58 -0.11 -14.86 -1.10
CA PRO A 58 1.23 -15.26 -1.51
C PRO A 58 1.96 -14.11 -2.20
N VAL A 59 3.22 -13.93 -1.83
CA VAL A 59 4.11 -12.92 -2.40
C VAL A 59 4.45 -13.28 -3.85
N ASP A 60 4.90 -14.51 -4.06
CA ASP A 60 5.15 -15.06 -5.39
C ASP A 60 3.84 -15.14 -6.18
N GLY A 61 3.83 -14.55 -7.37
CA GLY A 61 2.66 -14.55 -8.24
C GLY A 61 1.43 -13.84 -7.67
N PHE A 62 1.58 -12.92 -6.70
CA PHE A 62 0.46 -12.25 -6.01
C PHE A 62 -0.60 -11.69 -6.97
N LYS A 63 -0.16 -11.16 -8.12
CA LYS A 63 -1.03 -10.60 -9.18
C LYS A 63 -2.07 -11.61 -9.67
N LYS A 64 -1.72 -12.90 -9.76
CA LYS A 64 -2.63 -13.97 -10.16
C LYS A 64 -3.70 -14.21 -9.08
N HIS A 65 -3.33 -14.15 -7.81
CA HIS A 65 -4.24 -14.38 -6.68
C HIS A 65 -5.33 -13.29 -6.52
N ILE A 66 -5.02 -12.07 -6.94
CA ILE A 66 -5.93 -10.91 -6.87
C ILE A 66 -6.40 -10.40 -8.23
N SER A 67 -6.13 -11.17 -9.30
CA SER A 67 -6.57 -10.82 -10.65
C SER A 67 -8.10 -10.68 -10.70
N GLY A 68 -8.58 -9.63 -11.36
CA GLY A 68 -10.01 -9.30 -11.47
C GLY A 68 -10.65 -8.76 -10.18
N LYS A 69 -9.97 -8.80 -9.03
CA LYS A 69 -10.45 -8.21 -7.77
C LYS A 69 -9.99 -6.76 -7.66
N LYS A 70 -10.79 -5.88 -7.07
CA LYS A 70 -10.41 -4.49 -6.79
C LYS A 70 -10.21 -4.31 -5.30
N GLY A 71 -9.39 -3.35 -4.87
CA GLY A 71 -9.16 -3.14 -3.44
C GLY A 71 -7.95 -2.29 -3.09
N ILE A 72 -7.57 -2.35 -1.81
CA ILE A 72 -6.33 -1.80 -1.28
C ILE A 72 -5.33 -2.93 -1.14
N ILE A 73 -4.07 -2.68 -1.50
CA ILE A 73 -2.96 -3.62 -1.34
C ILE A 73 -1.82 -2.97 -0.56
N PHE A 74 -1.23 -3.73 0.35
CA PHE A 74 -0.08 -3.35 1.16
C PHE A 74 1.06 -4.35 0.94
N PHE A 75 2.27 -3.83 0.79
CA PHE A 75 3.51 -4.57 0.64
C PHE A 75 4.43 -4.22 1.80
N LYS A 76 4.79 -5.21 2.61
CA LYS A 76 5.68 -5.05 3.75
C LYS A 76 7.13 -5.27 3.36
N ASP A 77 8.03 -4.42 3.82
CA ASP A 77 9.49 -4.62 3.73
C ASP A 77 9.97 -4.97 2.29
N TYR A 78 9.40 -4.33 1.27
CA TYR A 78 9.66 -4.68 -0.13
C TYR A 78 10.90 -3.99 -0.72
N TRP A 79 11.40 -2.90 -0.10
CA TRP A 79 12.56 -2.16 -0.59
C TRP A 79 13.52 -1.71 0.52
N LEU A 80 14.80 -1.65 0.18
CA LEU A 80 15.87 -1.19 1.05
C LEU A 80 15.83 0.33 1.17
N ARG A 81 15.65 0.84 2.39
CA ARG A 81 15.90 2.25 2.71
C ARG A 81 17.39 2.50 2.85
N THR A 82 17.81 3.75 2.69
CA THR A 82 19.22 4.16 2.87
C THR A 82 19.78 3.85 4.26
N SER A 83 18.91 3.76 5.28
CA SER A 83 19.27 3.42 6.65
C SER A 83 19.26 1.92 6.96
N ASP A 84 18.81 1.08 6.02
CA ASP A 84 18.63 -0.34 6.27
C ASP A 84 19.96 -1.10 6.15
N PRO A 85 20.19 -2.14 6.99
CA PRO A 85 21.27 -3.09 6.75
C PRO A 85 21.12 -3.77 5.39
N GLU A 86 22.25 -4.13 4.78
CA GLU A 86 22.27 -4.92 3.56
C GLU A 86 21.45 -6.20 3.77
N ASN A 87 20.51 -6.49 2.85
CA ASN A 87 19.56 -7.61 2.91
C ASN A 87 18.45 -7.55 3.97
N ASN A 88 18.23 -6.42 4.66
CA ASN A 88 17.11 -6.27 5.58
C ASN A 88 16.22 -5.04 5.27
N PRO A 89 15.41 -5.10 4.20
CA PRO A 89 14.53 -3.99 3.83
C PRO A 89 13.46 -3.72 4.90
N THR A 90 13.16 -2.44 5.12
CA THR A 90 12.08 -1.93 5.98
C THR A 90 11.14 -0.97 5.24
N GLY A 91 11.27 -0.92 3.91
CA GLY A 91 10.48 -0.05 3.06
C GLY A 91 9.13 -0.68 2.71
N ASP A 92 8.04 -0.04 3.12
CA ASP A 92 6.67 -0.49 2.84
C ASP A 92 6.00 0.29 1.70
N HIS A 93 4.95 -0.27 1.11
CA HIS A 93 4.06 0.42 0.15
C HIS A 93 2.60 0.10 0.39
N ILE A 94 1.71 1.08 0.22
CA ILE A 94 0.25 0.87 0.23
C ILE A 94 -0.38 1.62 -0.94
N ASP A 95 -1.28 0.95 -1.65
CA ASP A 95 -1.81 1.46 -2.91
C ASP A 95 -3.21 0.87 -3.22
N LEU A 96 -3.84 1.40 -4.27
CA LEU A 96 -5.09 0.92 -4.82
C LEU A 96 -4.84 -0.02 -6.00
N TRP A 97 -5.50 -1.18 -5.98
CA TRP A 97 -5.46 -2.19 -7.02
C TRP A 97 -6.80 -2.24 -7.77
N ASN A 98 -6.75 -2.15 -9.10
CA ASN A 98 -7.95 -2.03 -9.93
C ASN A 98 -8.41 -3.34 -10.61
N GLY A 99 -7.79 -4.48 -10.29
CA GLY A 99 -8.05 -5.78 -10.94
C GLY A 99 -6.94 -6.25 -11.85
N SER A 100 -6.10 -5.34 -12.34
CA SER A 100 -4.98 -5.67 -13.23
C SER A 100 -3.70 -4.91 -12.90
N ARG A 101 -3.81 -3.72 -12.28
CA ARG A 101 -2.68 -2.84 -11.98
C ARG A 101 -2.90 -1.95 -10.75
N LEU A 102 -1.80 -1.40 -10.26
CA LEU A 102 -1.76 -0.30 -9.28
C LEU A 102 -2.12 1.04 -9.93
N THR A 103 -2.48 2.04 -9.13
CA THR A 103 -3.06 3.32 -9.63
C THR A 103 -2.00 4.35 -10.02
N ASP A 104 -0.75 4.22 -9.58
CA ASP A 104 0.30 5.22 -9.84
C ASP A 104 1.01 5.02 -11.20
N TRP A 105 0.66 5.85 -12.20
CA TRP A 105 1.27 5.85 -13.54
C TRP A 105 2.75 6.27 -13.55
N SER A 106 3.19 7.07 -12.58
CA SER A 106 4.60 7.47 -12.44
C SER A 106 5.49 6.30 -11.97
N SER A 107 4.92 5.37 -11.22
CA SER A 107 5.54 4.10 -10.85
C SER A 107 5.54 3.08 -12.00
N TRP A 108 4.54 3.13 -12.90
CA TRP A 108 4.44 2.23 -14.04
C TRP A 108 5.41 2.55 -15.20
N PHE A 109 5.67 3.84 -15.50
CA PHE A 109 6.67 4.22 -16.51
C PHE A 109 8.10 3.80 -16.11
N ARG A 110 8.40 3.78 -14.80
CA ARG A 110 9.59 3.09 -14.29
C ARG A 110 9.49 1.61 -14.67
N ILE A 111 8.50 0.87 -14.16
CA ILE A 111 8.34 -0.58 -14.32
C ILE A 111 8.34 -1.09 -15.78
N ALA A 112 7.81 -0.34 -16.74
CA ALA A 112 7.61 -0.79 -18.12
C ALA A 112 8.78 -0.51 -19.09
N THR A 113 9.74 0.36 -18.74
CA THR A 113 10.77 0.87 -19.69
C THR A 113 12.15 0.19 -19.61
N GLY A 114 12.34 -0.80 -18.73
CA GLY A 114 13.54 -1.66 -18.76
C GLY A 114 14.86 -0.98 -18.37
N LEU A 115 14.83 0.20 -17.75
CA LEU A 115 16.02 0.81 -17.14
C LEU A 115 16.17 0.30 -15.70
N SER A 116 16.84 -0.84 -15.53
CA SER A 116 17.23 -1.34 -14.20
C SER A 116 18.65 -0.88 -13.86
N ILE A 117 18.78 -0.02 -12.85
CA ILE A 117 20.04 0.31 -12.19
C ILE A 117 20.08 -0.51 -10.90
N ASP A 118 21.10 -1.36 -10.75
CA ASP A 118 21.33 -2.12 -9.51
C ASP A 118 21.42 -1.16 -8.32
N GLY A 119 20.65 -1.44 -7.28
CA GLY A 119 20.53 -0.57 -6.10
C GLY A 119 19.41 0.48 -6.14
N VAL A 120 18.54 0.49 -7.17
CA VAL A 120 17.44 1.49 -7.29
C VAL A 120 16.03 0.86 -7.40
N TRP A 121 15.90 -0.46 -7.54
CA TRP A 121 14.64 -1.09 -7.93
C TRP A 121 14.29 -2.38 -7.18
N SER A 122 13.08 -2.39 -6.64
CA SER A 122 12.56 -3.36 -5.68
C SER A 122 11.38 -4.10 -6.30
N ASP A 123 11.62 -5.36 -6.62
CA ASP A 123 10.60 -6.32 -7.00
C ASP A 123 9.61 -6.47 -5.84
N TYR A 124 8.32 -6.22 -6.08
CA TYR A 124 7.28 -6.41 -5.06
C TYR A 124 7.19 -7.88 -4.60
N GLU A 125 7.73 -8.82 -5.38
CA GLU A 125 7.88 -10.22 -5.00
C GLU A 125 8.99 -10.45 -3.94
N LYS A 126 9.73 -9.39 -3.56
CA LYS A 126 10.64 -9.39 -2.39
C LYS A 126 9.96 -8.92 -1.10
N SER A 127 8.66 -8.61 -1.14
CA SER A 127 7.91 -8.25 0.07
C SER A 127 7.93 -9.39 1.07
N LYS A 128 8.13 -9.10 2.36
CA LYS A 128 8.01 -10.14 3.40
C LYS A 128 6.57 -10.56 3.64
N GLU A 129 5.62 -9.67 3.36
CA GLU A 129 4.19 -9.92 3.49
C GLU A 129 3.42 -9.03 2.51
N ILE A 130 2.32 -9.56 1.95
CA ILE A 130 1.35 -8.77 1.21
C ILE A 130 -0.03 -8.92 1.84
N LEU A 131 -0.68 -7.80 2.11
CA LEU A 131 -2.07 -7.75 2.59
C LEU A 131 -2.97 -7.15 1.51
N PHE A 132 -4.15 -7.74 1.34
CA PHE A 132 -5.15 -7.27 0.39
C PHE A 132 -6.52 -7.10 1.04
N TRP A 133 -7.11 -5.92 0.89
CA TRP A 133 -8.50 -5.62 1.27
C TRP A 133 -9.32 -5.50 -0.01
N ARG A 134 -10.14 -6.50 -0.29
CA ARG A 134 -11.01 -6.49 -1.46
C ARG A 134 -12.13 -5.45 -1.27
N ALA A 135 -12.40 -4.66 -2.30
CA ALA A 135 -13.62 -3.88 -2.40
C ALA A 135 -14.82 -4.79 -2.71
N GLU A 136 -15.81 -4.75 -1.83
CA GLU A 136 -17.09 -5.41 -1.99
C GLU A 136 -18.00 -4.49 -2.83
N ALA A 137 -18.65 -5.07 -3.84
CA ALA A 137 -19.55 -4.36 -4.74
C ALA A 137 -20.97 -4.33 -4.17
#